data_AF-A0A2J6QL77-F1
#
_entry.id   AF-A0A2J6QL77-F1
#
_cell.length_a   1.000
_cell.length_b   1.000
_cell.length_c   1.000
_cell.angle_alpha   90.00
_cell.angle_beta   90.00
_cell.angle_gamma   90.00
#
_symmetry.space_group_name_H-M   'P 1'
#
loop_
_entity.id
_entity.type
_entity.pdbx_description
1 polymer ?
#
loop_
_entity_poly.entity_id
_entity_poly.type
_entity_poly.pdbx_seq_one_letter_code
_entity_poly.pdbx_strand_id
1 'polypeptide(L)'
;MSYAKRHLWLSYTGYPKYSSWVASSDAFFHVRKFRTLNARVILSLQDEIVVLEEKLKALDEACSSTTAGVINNGSFRDDTQSERVGTLANLKSKLVEYNTFINTHSPIRARPPVSKEEMKNSYAWHWNNDAVILDKEQAYITHDDDLMAICPHEKGYLCRLIGRFTLSCRYSIFRRTLDGKESYDPETQYLARLDRIDQLVAGILFSAGLVMLIVPLWIL
;
A
#
# COMPACT_ATOMS: atom_id res chain seq x y z
N MET A 1 -1.72 -31.71 -21.85
CA MET A 1 -2.95 -31.66 -21.01
C MET A 1 -4.01 -30.90 -21.79
N SER A 2 -5.17 -31.51 -22.10
CA SER A 2 -6.22 -30.92 -22.95
C SER A 2 -6.72 -29.56 -22.40
N TYR A 3 -6.96 -28.59 -23.28
CA TYR A 3 -7.37 -27.21 -22.96
C TYR A 3 -8.55 -27.17 -21.97
N ALA A 4 -9.54 -28.05 -22.13
CA ALA A 4 -10.70 -28.14 -21.23
C ALA A 4 -10.33 -28.54 -19.79
N LYS A 5 -9.33 -29.41 -19.60
CA LYS A 5 -8.87 -29.84 -18.26
C LYS A 5 -8.11 -28.73 -17.52
N ARG A 6 -7.40 -27.83 -18.24
CA ARG A 6 -6.78 -26.65 -17.62
C ARG A 6 -7.84 -25.68 -17.09
N HIS A 7 -8.88 -25.39 -17.87
CA HIS A 7 -9.95 -24.47 -17.43
C HIS A 7 -10.72 -24.95 -16.19
N LEU A 8 -11.05 -26.25 -16.11
CA LEU A 8 -11.73 -26.83 -14.94
C LEU A 8 -10.88 -26.78 -13.66
N TRP A 9 -9.56 -26.96 -13.78
CA TRP A 9 -8.64 -26.90 -12.64
C TRP A 9 -8.40 -25.47 -12.14
N LEU A 10 -8.27 -24.51 -13.08
CA LEU A 10 -8.26 -23.06 -12.82
C LEU A 10 -9.53 -22.60 -12.07
N SER A 11 -10.70 -23.14 -12.42
CA SER A 11 -11.98 -22.77 -11.77
C SER A 11 -12.08 -23.24 -10.31
N TYR A 12 -11.45 -24.36 -9.93
CA TYR A 12 -11.51 -24.89 -8.56
C TYR A 12 -10.35 -24.43 -7.65
N THR A 13 -9.22 -24.00 -8.24
CA THR A 13 -8.01 -23.65 -7.48
C THR A 13 -7.47 -22.24 -7.75
N GLY A 14 -8.12 -21.44 -8.61
CA GLY A 14 -7.64 -20.13 -9.08
C GLY A 14 -7.62 -19.01 -8.02
N TYR A 15 -8.35 -17.93 -8.27
CA TYR A 15 -8.45 -16.79 -7.35
C TYR A 15 -8.77 -17.15 -5.90
N PRO A 16 -9.63 -18.13 -5.56
CA PRO A 16 -9.88 -18.50 -4.18
C PRO A 16 -8.62 -18.96 -3.43
N LYS A 17 -7.72 -19.70 -4.10
CA LYS A 17 -6.45 -20.13 -3.49
C LYS A 17 -5.49 -18.95 -3.35
N TYR A 18 -5.45 -18.08 -4.36
CA TYR A 18 -4.61 -16.90 -4.31
C TYR A 18 -5.05 -15.92 -3.24
N SER A 19 -6.34 -15.59 -3.17
CA SER A 19 -6.89 -14.68 -2.17
C SER A 19 -6.74 -15.27 -0.77
N SER A 20 -6.91 -16.58 -0.59
CA SER A 20 -6.63 -17.26 0.67
C SER A 20 -5.16 -17.12 1.07
N TRP A 21 -4.21 -17.27 0.14
CA TRP A 21 -2.78 -17.10 0.41
C TRP A 21 -2.41 -15.64 0.70
N VAL A 22 -2.94 -14.70 -0.07
CA VAL A 22 -2.74 -13.26 0.13
C VAL A 22 -3.30 -12.81 1.48
N ALA A 23 -4.46 -13.34 1.88
CA ALA A 23 -5.12 -13.04 3.15
C ALA A 23 -4.47 -13.73 4.36
N SER A 24 -3.57 -14.70 4.15
CA SER A 24 -3.00 -15.48 5.25
C SER A 24 -1.86 -14.76 5.97
N SER A 25 -1.20 -13.80 5.30
CA SER A 25 -0.26 -12.92 5.97
C SER A 25 -0.28 -11.52 5.37
N ASP A 26 -0.24 -10.54 6.26
CA ASP A 26 -0.04 -9.12 5.94
C ASP A 26 1.20 -8.87 5.07
N ALA A 27 2.24 -9.72 5.21
CA ALA A 27 3.47 -9.63 4.44
C ALA A 27 3.36 -10.18 3.01
N PHE A 28 2.26 -10.84 2.65
CA PHE A 28 2.00 -11.35 1.30
C PHE A 28 1.02 -10.47 0.52
N PHE A 29 0.29 -9.60 1.22
CA PHE A 29 -0.69 -8.72 0.61
C PHE A 29 -0.07 -7.46 0.03
N HIS A 30 0.42 -7.61 -1.21
CA HIS A 30 0.97 -6.52 -2.02
C HIS A 30 -0.06 -6.01 -3.03
N VAL A 31 -0.16 -4.69 -3.14
CA VAL A 31 -1.01 -4.01 -4.12
C VAL A 31 -0.28 -2.81 -4.72
N ARG A 32 -0.75 -2.31 -5.86
CA ARG A 32 -0.17 -1.14 -6.50
C ARG A 32 -0.67 0.17 -5.89
N LYS A 33 0.23 1.15 -5.77
CA LYS A 33 -0.04 2.54 -5.36
C LYS A 33 -0.58 3.38 -6.51
N PHE A 34 -0.38 2.96 -7.76
CA PHE A 34 -0.78 3.68 -8.97
C PHE A 34 -0.33 5.14 -8.99
N ARG A 35 0.92 5.41 -8.59
CA ARG A 35 1.42 6.78 -8.32
C ARG A 35 1.20 7.74 -9.50
N THR A 36 1.53 7.30 -10.71
CA THR A 36 1.41 8.11 -11.93
C THR A 36 -0.03 8.35 -12.32
N LEU A 37 -0.91 7.34 -12.16
CA LEU A 37 -2.33 7.49 -12.49
C LEU A 37 -3.02 8.43 -11.50
N ASN A 38 -2.78 8.26 -10.21
CA ASN A 38 -3.33 9.14 -9.18
C ASN A 38 -2.86 10.59 -9.37
N ALA A 39 -1.60 10.80 -9.74
CA ALA A 39 -1.11 12.13 -10.08
C ALA A 39 -1.84 12.76 -11.29
N ARG A 40 -2.11 11.98 -12.34
CA ARG A 40 -2.87 12.46 -13.50
C ARG A 40 -4.30 12.86 -13.13
N VAL A 41 -4.97 12.07 -12.28
CA VAL A 41 -6.33 12.39 -11.80
C VAL A 41 -6.32 13.68 -10.97
N ILE A 42 -5.35 13.85 -10.06
CA ILE A 42 -5.21 15.08 -9.27
C ILE A 42 -5.02 16.31 -10.17
N LEU A 43 -4.13 16.21 -11.16
CA LEU A 43 -3.86 17.30 -12.10
C LEU A 43 -5.09 17.63 -12.96
N SER A 44 -5.85 16.62 -13.37
CA SER A 44 -7.13 16.82 -14.08
C SER A 44 -8.14 17.58 -13.23
N LEU A 45 -8.34 17.16 -11.97
CA LEU A 45 -9.26 17.83 -11.05
C LEU A 45 -8.83 19.27 -10.76
N GLN A 46 -7.52 19.50 -10.66
CA GLN A 46 -6.97 20.84 -10.44
C GLN A 46 -7.25 21.76 -11.63
N ASP A 47 -7.05 21.28 -12.86
CA ASP A 47 -7.35 22.03 -14.07
C ASP A 47 -8.85 22.37 -14.17
N GLU A 48 -9.73 21.39 -13.91
CA GLU A 48 -11.18 21.61 -13.86
C GLU A 48 -11.59 22.70 -12.86
N ILE A 49 -10.94 22.74 -11.68
CA ILE A 49 -11.19 23.78 -10.67
C ILE A 49 -10.71 25.14 -11.17
N VAL A 50 -9.53 25.22 -11.80
CA VAL A 50 -9.00 26.47 -12.36
C VAL A 50 -9.92 27.04 -13.43
N VAL A 51 -10.44 26.20 -14.34
CA VAL A 51 -11.41 26.63 -15.35
C VAL A 51 -12.68 27.21 -14.71
N LEU A 52 -13.19 26.59 -13.64
CA LEU A 52 -14.35 27.09 -12.91
C LEU A 52 -14.05 28.39 -12.14
N GLU A 53 -12.85 28.52 -11.58
CA GLU A 53 -12.37 29.72 -10.90
C GLU A 53 -12.25 30.90 -11.87
N GLU A 54 -11.65 30.68 -13.05
CA GLU A 54 -11.56 31.68 -14.11
C GLU A 54 -12.95 32.11 -14.59
N LYS A 55 -13.86 31.14 -14.79
CA LYS A 55 -15.25 31.43 -15.14
C LYS A 55 -15.95 32.28 -14.08
N LEU A 56 -15.79 31.93 -12.80
CA LEU A 56 -16.37 32.68 -11.69
C LEU A 56 -15.83 34.12 -11.65
N LYS A 57 -14.52 34.27 -11.82
CA LYS A 57 -13.85 35.58 -11.85
C LYS A 57 -14.37 36.45 -12.99
N ALA A 58 -14.56 35.88 -14.18
CA ALA A 58 -15.14 36.60 -15.31
C ALA A 58 -16.59 37.05 -15.05
N LEU A 59 -17.40 36.21 -14.38
CA LEU A 59 -18.77 36.57 -13.99
C LEU A 59 -18.79 37.68 -12.94
N ASP A 60 -17.90 37.64 -11.95
CA ASP A 60 -17.79 38.67 -10.93
C ASP A 60 -17.33 40.01 -11.51
N GLU A 61 -16.40 39.99 -12.47
CA GLU A 61 -15.95 41.18 -13.19
C GLU A 61 -17.09 41.78 -14.05
N ALA A 62 -17.83 40.94 -14.77
CA ALA A 62 -18.99 41.37 -15.55
C ALA A 62 -20.07 42.03 -14.68
N CYS A 63 -20.37 41.46 -13.51
CA CYS A 63 -21.35 41.99 -12.57
C CYS A 63 -20.88 43.28 -11.87
N SER A 64 -19.57 43.50 -11.79
CA SER A 64 -18.98 44.72 -11.22
C SER A 64 -18.90 45.88 -12.22
N SER A 65 -19.14 45.61 -13.51
CA SER A 65 -19.12 46.63 -14.55
C SER A 65 -20.34 47.55 -14.45
N THR A 66 -20.12 48.86 -14.59
CA THR A 66 -21.16 49.90 -14.50
C THR A 66 -22.25 49.75 -15.59
N THR A 67 -21.98 48.93 -16.61
CA THR A 67 -22.81 48.71 -17.79
C THR A 67 -23.91 47.66 -17.58
N ALA A 68 -23.77 46.78 -16.58
CA ALA A 68 -24.63 45.59 -16.42
C ALA A 68 -25.95 45.83 -15.64
N GLY A 69 -26.24 47.07 -15.25
CA GLY A 69 -27.35 47.39 -14.34
C GLY A 69 -27.01 47.10 -12.88
N VAL A 70 -27.93 47.42 -11.96
CA VAL A 70 -27.73 47.19 -10.50
C VAL A 70 -27.91 45.69 -10.21
N ILE A 71 -26.86 44.90 -10.40
CA ILE A 71 -26.80 43.50 -9.94
C ILE A 71 -26.28 43.50 -8.50
N ASN A 72 -27.08 43.00 -7.56
CA ASN A 72 -26.66 42.87 -6.17
C ASN A 72 -25.75 41.65 -6.01
N ASN A 73 -24.46 41.83 -6.28
CA ASN A 73 -23.44 40.79 -6.11
C ASN A 73 -22.89 40.68 -4.67
N GLY A 74 -23.29 41.57 -3.76
CA GLY A 74 -22.83 41.65 -2.37
C GLY A 74 -23.61 40.78 -1.37
N SER A 75 -24.71 40.15 -1.80
CA SER A 75 -25.52 39.24 -0.98
C SER A 75 -25.64 37.89 -1.68
N PHE A 76 -25.23 36.80 -1.01
CA PHE A 76 -25.50 35.44 -1.51
C PHE A 76 -26.99 35.08 -1.48
N ARG A 77 -27.81 35.80 -0.70
CA ARG A 77 -29.25 35.55 -0.59
C ARG A 77 -30.05 36.21 -1.72
N ASP A 78 -29.56 37.36 -2.18
CA ASP A 78 -30.21 38.19 -3.19
C ASP A 78 -29.48 38.12 -4.54
N ASP A 79 -28.62 37.11 -4.73
CA ASP A 79 -27.91 36.88 -5.98
C ASP A 79 -28.89 36.36 -7.04
N THR A 80 -29.22 37.25 -7.97
CA THR A 80 -30.13 36.94 -9.08
C THR A 80 -29.42 36.31 -10.28
N GLN A 81 -28.07 36.24 -10.28
CA GLN A 81 -27.30 35.68 -11.38
C GLN A 81 -27.18 34.16 -11.26
N SER A 82 -28.09 33.45 -11.94
CA SER A 82 -28.18 31.98 -11.92
C SER A 82 -26.88 31.29 -12.36
N GLU A 83 -26.14 31.87 -13.30
CA GLU A 83 -24.89 31.29 -13.80
C GLU A 83 -23.77 31.32 -12.76
N ARG A 84 -23.72 32.38 -11.94
CA ARG A 84 -22.73 32.51 -10.86
C ARG A 84 -23.02 31.50 -9.75
N VAL A 85 -24.28 31.41 -9.33
CA VAL A 85 -24.74 30.43 -8.34
C VAL A 85 -24.47 29.00 -8.81
N GLY A 86 -24.75 28.69 -10.08
CA GLY A 86 -24.45 27.38 -10.66
C GLY A 86 -22.95 27.07 -10.71
N THR A 87 -22.13 28.05 -11.07
CA THR A 87 -20.66 27.91 -11.08
C THR A 87 -20.12 27.65 -9.67
N LEU A 88 -20.61 28.37 -8.66
CA LEU A 88 -20.26 28.15 -7.25
C LEU A 88 -20.69 26.76 -6.75
N ALA A 89 -21.86 26.27 -7.15
CA ALA A 89 -22.30 24.92 -6.80
C ALA A 89 -21.40 23.84 -7.40
N ASN A 90 -21.00 23.99 -8.66
CA ASN A 90 -20.06 23.10 -9.32
C ASN A 90 -18.67 23.13 -8.68
N LEU A 91 -18.18 24.34 -8.38
CA LEU A 91 -16.90 24.55 -7.68
C LEU A 91 -16.91 23.87 -6.31
N LYS A 92 -17.99 24.00 -5.54
CA LYS A 92 -18.16 23.30 -4.26
C LYS A 92 -18.05 21.78 -4.41
N SER A 93 -18.73 21.21 -5.42
CA SER A 93 -18.68 19.78 -5.69
C SER A 93 -17.25 19.33 -6.04
N LYS A 94 -16.59 20.04 -6.95
CA LYS A 94 -15.22 19.73 -7.42
C LYS A 94 -14.17 19.88 -6.33
N LEU A 95 -14.29 20.89 -5.47
CA LEU A 95 -13.41 21.07 -4.32
C LEU A 95 -13.56 19.92 -3.31
N VAL A 96 -14.78 19.42 -3.06
CA VAL A 96 -14.99 18.25 -2.20
C VAL A 96 -14.36 17.01 -2.82
N GLU A 97 -14.56 16.78 -4.12
CA GLU A 97 -13.95 15.67 -4.87
C GLU A 97 -12.41 15.72 -4.78
N TYR A 98 -11.81 16.87 -5.09
CA TYR A 98 -10.36 17.09 -5.01
C TYR A 98 -9.81 16.87 -3.60
N ASN A 99 -10.41 17.50 -2.58
CA ASN A 99 -9.94 17.39 -1.20
C ASN A 99 -10.05 15.95 -0.67
N THR A 100 -11.15 15.26 -1.01
CA THR A 100 -11.33 13.85 -0.65
C THR A 100 -10.25 13.00 -1.31
N PHE A 101 -10.01 13.19 -2.60
CA PHE A 101 -8.99 12.44 -3.34
C PHE A 101 -7.59 12.66 -2.74
N ILE A 102 -7.19 13.91 -2.48
CA ILE A 102 -5.90 14.23 -1.87
C ILE A 102 -5.75 13.56 -0.50
N ASN A 103 -6.77 13.66 0.36
CA ASN A 103 -6.75 13.08 1.70
C ASN A 103 -6.67 11.55 1.68
N THR A 104 -7.35 10.90 0.73
CA THR A 104 -7.29 9.44 0.56
C THR A 104 -5.94 8.98 -0.01
N HIS A 105 -5.36 9.73 -0.96
CA HIS A 105 -4.13 9.33 -1.64
C HIS A 105 -2.83 9.73 -0.92
N SER A 106 -2.85 10.77 -0.11
CA SER A 106 -1.70 11.19 0.70
C SER A 106 -1.11 10.04 1.56
N PRO A 107 -1.89 9.32 2.39
CA PRO A 107 -1.36 8.22 3.19
C PRO A 107 -0.88 7.04 2.33
N ILE A 108 -1.54 6.75 1.19
CA ILE A 108 -1.12 5.71 0.24
C ILE A 108 0.27 6.05 -0.34
N ARG A 109 0.50 7.32 -0.68
CA ARG A 109 1.78 7.81 -1.19
C ARG A 109 2.89 7.79 -0.14
N ALA A 110 2.56 8.05 1.11
CA ALA A 110 3.51 8.05 2.22
C ALA A 110 4.02 6.64 2.58
N ARG A 111 3.30 5.58 2.19
CA ARG A 111 3.71 4.20 2.49
C ARG A 111 5.09 3.89 1.88
N PRO A 112 5.96 3.16 2.59
CA PRO A 112 7.24 2.72 2.05
C PRO A 112 7.04 1.76 0.86
N PRO A 113 8.05 1.60 -0.01
CA PRO A 113 8.06 0.52 -0.99
C PRO A 113 8.18 -0.84 -0.27
N VAL A 114 7.70 -1.90 -0.92
CA VAL A 114 7.81 -3.27 -0.42
C VAL A 114 9.29 -3.69 -0.34
N SER A 115 9.67 -4.43 0.69
CA SER A 115 11.04 -4.92 0.78
C SER A 115 11.32 -5.98 -0.29
N LYS A 116 12.55 -6.01 -0.82
CA LYS A 116 12.96 -7.03 -1.80
C LYS A 116 12.83 -8.46 -1.27
N GLU A 117 12.88 -8.65 0.05
CA GLU A 117 12.71 -9.96 0.69
C GLU A 117 11.26 -10.43 0.66
N GLU A 118 10.31 -9.54 0.95
CA GLU A 118 8.88 -9.86 0.89
C GLU A 118 8.43 -10.13 -0.54
N MET A 119 8.94 -9.35 -1.50
CA MET A 119 8.69 -9.61 -2.93
C MET A 119 9.15 -11.00 -3.37
N LYS A 120 10.28 -11.51 -2.84
CA LYS A 120 10.76 -12.86 -3.18
C LYS A 120 9.77 -13.94 -2.80
N ASN A 121 9.05 -13.78 -1.69
CA ASN A 121 8.02 -14.74 -1.27
C ASN A 121 6.86 -14.76 -2.26
N SER A 122 6.42 -13.57 -2.72
CA SER A 122 5.40 -13.47 -3.77
C SER A 122 5.89 -14.10 -5.08
N TYR A 123 7.08 -13.77 -5.56
CA TYR A 123 7.65 -14.38 -6.76
C TYR A 123 7.78 -15.90 -6.64
N ALA A 124 8.25 -16.40 -5.50
CA ALA A 124 8.38 -17.84 -5.25
C ALA A 124 7.00 -18.52 -5.23
N TRP A 125 5.98 -17.87 -4.66
CA TRP A 125 4.62 -18.41 -4.68
C TRP A 125 4.06 -18.50 -6.10
N HIS A 126 4.20 -17.44 -6.90
CA HIS A 126 3.75 -17.43 -8.30
C HIS A 126 4.49 -18.45 -9.16
N TRP A 127 5.80 -18.62 -8.95
CA TRP A 127 6.59 -19.65 -9.61
C TRP A 127 6.15 -21.07 -9.27
N ASN A 128 5.84 -21.33 -7.99
CA ASN A 128 5.40 -22.66 -7.53
C ASN A 128 3.93 -22.96 -7.86
N ASN A 129 3.11 -21.92 -8.06
CA ASN A 129 1.69 -22.01 -8.35
C ASN A 129 1.38 -21.49 -9.75
N ASP A 130 2.16 -21.96 -10.73
CA ASP A 130 1.96 -21.63 -12.13
C ASP A 130 0.55 -22.01 -12.59
N ALA A 131 -0.07 -21.17 -13.42
CA ALA A 131 -1.46 -21.26 -13.89
C ALA A 131 -2.58 -21.16 -12.82
N VAL A 132 -2.34 -20.61 -11.63
CA VAL A 132 -3.44 -20.28 -10.67
C VAL A 132 -4.15 -18.96 -11.02
N ILE A 133 -3.41 -18.00 -11.59
CA ILE A 133 -3.93 -16.69 -12.01
C ILE A 133 -3.46 -16.44 -13.44
N LEU A 134 -4.22 -15.69 -14.23
CA LEU A 134 -3.81 -15.31 -15.58
C LEU A 134 -2.55 -14.42 -15.55
N ASP A 135 -1.59 -14.67 -16.44
CA ASP A 135 -0.33 -13.90 -16.51
C ASP A 135 -0.54 -12.40 -16.61
N LYS A 136 -1.59 -11.97 -17.33
CA LYS A 136 -1.97 -10.55 -17.46
C LYS A 136 -2.38 -9.93 -16.13
N GLU A 137 -3.01 -10.70 -15.26
CA GLU A 137 -3.38 -10.24 -13.92
C GLU A 137 -2.16 -10.25 -13.01
N GLN A 138 -1.29 -11.24 -13.10
CA GLN A 138 -0.04 -11.30 -12.31
C GLN A 138 0.97 -10.18 -12.65
N ALA A 139 0.84 -9.55 -13.82
CA ALA A 139 1.73 -8.50 -14.32
C ALA A 139 1.83 -7.27 -13.39
N TYR A 140 0.94 -7.12 -12.40
CA TYR A 140 1.07 -6.03 -11.42
C TYR A 140 2.33 -6.18 -10.55
N ILE A 141 2.84 -7.40 -10.33
CA ILE A 141 3.96 -7.70 -9.44
C ILE A 141 5.30 -7.24 -10.02
N THR A 142 5.39 -7.10 -11.35
CA THR A 142 6.60 -6.61 -12.02
C THR A 142 6.88 -5.12 -11.77
N HIS A 143 5.90 -4.39 -11.20
CA HIS A 143 6.01 -2.96 -10.92
C HIS A 143 6.57 -2.71 -9.51
N ASP A 144 7.78 -3.19 -9.23
CA ASP A 144 8.42 -3.13 -7.90
C ASP A 144 8.41 -1.74 -7.25
N ASP A 145 8.64 -0.68 -8.03
CA ASP A 145 8.63 0.71 -7.56
C ASP A 145 7.24 1.26 -7.18
N ASP A 146 6.16 0.62 -7.63
CA ASP A 146 4.78 1.04 -7.43
C ASP A 146 4.02 0.13 -6.44
N LEU A 147 4.65 -0.91 -5.89
CA LEU A 147 4.03 -1.81 -4.93
C LEU A 147 4.03 -1.25 -3.50
N MET A 148 2.97 -1.58 -2.74
CA MET A 148 2.86 -1.42 -1.30
C MET A 148 2.35 -2.69 -0.63
N ALA A 149 2.77 -2.91 0.60
CA ALA A 149 2.07 -3.81 1.51
C ALA A 149 0.83 -3.11 2.06
N ILE A 150 -0.27 -3.84 2.23
CA ILE A 150 -1.49 -3.29 2.86
C ILE A 150 -1.23 -2.95 4.33
N CYS A 151 -0.57 -3.87 5.04
CA CYS A 151 -0.14 -3.73 6.41
C CYS A 151 1.40 -3.76 6.43
N PRO A 152 2.08 -2.60 6.48
CA PRO A 152 3.53 -2.57 6.57
C PRO A 152 3.96 -3.15 7.93
N HIS A 153 4.68 -4.27 7.91
CA HIS A 153 5.28 -4.79 9.13
C HIS A 153 6.51 -3.93 9.47
N GLU A 154 6.44 -3.18 10.57
CA GLU A 154 7.59 -2.44 11.07
C GLU A 154 8.62 -3.43 11.62
N LYS A 155 9.54 -3.90 10.77
CA LYS A 155 10.73 -4.61 11.24
C LYS A 155 11.61 -3.59 11.94
N GLY A 156 11.61 -3.59 13.28
CA GLY A 156 12.50 -2.77 14.08
C GLY A 156 13.96 -2.92 13.64
N TYR A 157 14.77 -1.87 13.86
CA TYR A 157 16.18 -1.83 13.42
C TYR A 157 16.98 -3.07 13.84
N LEU A 158 16.70 -3.60 15.03
CA LEU A 158 17.30 -4.84 15.55
C LEU A 158 16.90 -6.08 14.75
N CYS A 159 15.62 -6.25 14.40
CA CYS A 159 15.16 -7.37 13.58
C CYS A 159 15.81 -7.34 12.19
N ARG A 160 16.03 -6.15 11.61
CA ARG A 160 16.74 -6.01 10.33
C ARG A 160 18.22 -6.34 10.45
N LEU A 161 18.88 -5.94 11.54
CA LEU A 161 20.31 -6.23 11.75
C LEU A 161 20.55 -7.72 12.01
N ILE A 162 19.71 -8.34 12.85
CA ILE A 162 19.77 -9.77 13.17
C ILE A 162 19.36 -10.62 11.97
N GLY A 163 18.41 -10.18 11.15
CA GLY A 163 18.08 -10.84 9.88
C GLY A 163 19.30 -10.95 8.94
N ARG A 164 20.12 -9.89 8.86
CA ARG A 164 21.38 -9.90 8.09
C ARG A 164 22.45 -10.78 8.71
N PHE A 165 22.55 -10.80 10.04
CA PHE A 165 23.47 -11.68 10.76
C PHE A 165 23.06 -13.16 10.65
N THR A 166 21.77 -13.49 10.69
CA THR A 166 21.27 -14.87 10.52
C THR A 166 21.40 -15.37 9.08
N LEU A 167 21.31 -14.49 8.08
CA LEU A 167 21.66 -14.82 6.69
C LEU A 167 23.17 -15.07 6.49
N SER A 168 24.02 -14.37 7.25
CA SER A 168 25.48 -14.52 7.22
C SER A 168 25.95 -15.72 8.06
N CYS A 169 25.26 -16.02 9.16
CA CYS A 169 25.39 -17.23 9.96
C CYS A 169 24.69 -18.39 9.24
N ARG A 170 25.28 -18.81 8.12
CA ARG A 170 24.99 -20.02 7.35
C ARG A 170 25.38 -21.27 8.14
N TYR A 171 24.96 -21.39 9.40
CA TYR A 171 25.32 -22.50 10.28
C TYR A 171 24.10 -23.25 10.82
N SER A 172 24.28 -24.57 10.79
CA SER A 172 23.42 -25.71 11.12
C SER A 172 22.35 -25.56 12.20
N ILE A 173 22.45 -24.60 13.13
CA ILE A 173 21.60 -24.51 14.31
C ILE A 173 20.18 -24.07 13.94
N PHE A 174 20.02 -23.30 12.86
CA PHE A 174 18.72 -22.84 12.35
C PHE A 174 18.06 -23.78 11.33
N ARG A 175 18.71 -24.88 10.96
CA ARG A 175 18.17 -25.90 10.06
C ARG A 175 17.87 -27.17 10.86
N ARG A 176 16.70 -27.23 11.51
CA ARG A 176 16.08 -28.53 11.73
C ARG A 176 15.33 -28.90 10.46
N THR A 177 15.70 -30.05 9.92
CA THR A 177 14.99 -30.82 8.91
C THR A 177 13.52 -30.94 9.33
N LEU A 178 12.63 -30.29 8.59
CA LEU A 178 11.24 -30.71 8.54
C LEU A 178 11.25 -32.03 7.78
N ASP A 179 11.05 -33.10 8.54
CA ASP A 179 10.93 -34.45 8.04
C ASP A 179 9.75 -34.53 7.05
N GLY A 180 9.90 -35.39 6.06
CA GLY A 180 9.08 -35.40 4.85
C GLY A 180 7.58 -35.63 5.11
N LYS A 181 6.76 -35.03 4.24
CA LYS A 181 5.28 -35.11 4.13
C LYS A 181 4.46 -34.11 4.94
N GLU A 182 4.70 -32.82 4.78
CA GLU A 182 3.60 -31.85 4.92
C GLU A 182 3.62 -30.86 3.75
N SER A 183 2.42 -30.52 3.30
CA SER A 183 2.14 -29.58 2.22
C SER A 183 3.02 -28.33 2.37
N TYR A 184 3.63 -27.87 1.28
CA TYR A 184 4.41 -26.62 1.25
C TYR A 184 3.48 -25.47 1.61
N ASP A 185 3.39 -25.16 2.90
CA ASP A 185 2.63 -24.04 3.41
C ASP A 185 3.61 -22.90 3.74
N PRO A 186 3.76 -21.90 2.85
CA PRO A 186 4.68 -20.79 3.05
C PRO A 186 4.30 -19.90 4.24
N GLU A 187 3.07 -19.99 4.73
CA GLU A 187 2.56 -19.24 5.88
C GLU A 187 3.22 -19.70 7.19
N THR A 188 3.16 -21.01 7.49
CA THR A 188 3.78 -21.57 8.69
C THR A 188 5.28 -21.30 8.73
N GLN A 189 5.97 -21.34 7.57
CA GLN A 189 7.40 -21.06 7.50
C GLN A 189 7.74 -19.59 7.74
N TYR A 190 6.92 -18.64 7.25
CA TYR A 190 7.17 -17.21 7.42
C TYR A 190 6.85 -16.74 8.84
N LEU A 191 5.69 -17.14 9.38
CA LEU A 191 5.28 -16.83 10.75
C LEU A 191 6.23 -17.47 11.78
N ALA A 192 6.61 -18.75 11.59
CA ALA A 192 7.59 -19.39 12.46
C ALA A 192 8.98 -18.75 12.34
N ARG A 193 9.33 -18.11 11.21
CA ARG A 193 10.60 -17.39 11.07
C ARG A 193 10.60 -16.07 11.84
N LEU A 194 9.48 -15.35 11.85
CA LEU A 194 9.32 -14.10 12.61
C LEU A 194 9.38 -14.36 14.12
N ASP A 195 8.60 -15.32 14.61
CA ASP A 195 8.55 -15.67 16.05
C ASP A 195 9.93 -16.11 16.58
N ARG A 196 10.70 -16.85 15.77
CA ARG A 196 12.09 -17.22 16.11
C ARG A 196 13.04 -16.01 16.20
N ILE A 197 12.83 -14.98 15.38
CA ILE A 197 13.65 -13.76 15.44
C ILE A 197 13.30 -12.97 16.71
N ASP A 198 12.02 -12.86 17.05
CA ASP A 198 11.58 -12.15 18.25
C ASP A 198 12.04 -12.85 19.53
N GLN A 199 12.02 -14.18 19.57
CA GLN A 199 12.59 -14.97 20.68
C GLN A 199 14.11 -14.78 20.82
N LEU A 200 14.85 -14.67 19.70
CA LEU A 200 16.27 -14.34 19.74
C LEU A 200 16.52 -12.93 20.26
N VAL A 201 15.74 -11.94 19.82
CA VAL A 201 15.83 -10.56 20.29
C VAL A 201 15.59 -10.50 21.80
N ALA A 202 14.54 -11.17 22.28
CA ALA A 202 14.24 -11.29 23.71
C ALA A 202 15.40 -11.95 24.48
N GLY A 203 15.98 -13.03 23.94
CA GLY A 203 17.13 -13.71 24.53
C GLY A 203 18.38 -12.82 24.62
N ILE A 204 18.69 -12.06 23.57
CA ILE A 204 19.81 -11.11 23.56
C ILE A 204 19.58 -10.02 24.61
N LEU A 205 18.38 -9.43 24.66
CA LEU A 205 18.04 -8.41 25.64
C LEU A 205 18.13 -8.92 27.08
N PHE A 206 17.65 -10.14 27.33
CA PHE A 206 17.78 -10.79 28.64
C PHE A 206 19.24 -11.02 29.02
N SER A 207 20.06 -11.50 28.09
CA SER A 207 21.49 -11.72 28.32
C SER A 207 22.24 -10.41 28.58
N ALA A 208 21.92 -9.34 27.85
CA ALA A 208 22.52 -8.02 28.06
C ALA A 208 22.13 -7.44 29.42
N GLY A 209 20.87 -7.61 29.84
CA GLY A 209 20.41 -7.23 31.18
C GLY A 209 21.12 -8.02 32.29
N LEU A 210 21.32 -9.33 32.10
CA LEU A 210 22.05 -10.17 33.05
C LEU A 210 23.52 -9.74 33.16
N VAL A 211 24.18 -9.43 32.04
CA VAL A 211 25.56 -8.93 32.03
C VAL A 211 25.65 -7.57 32.73
N MET A 212 24.68 -6.66 32.50
CA MET A 212 24.61 -5.39 33.22
C MET A 212 24.43 -5.55 34.74
N LEU A 213 23.80 -6.64 35.20
CA LEU A 213 23.62 -6.91 36.62
C LEU A 213 24.88 -7.52 37.27
N ILE A 214 25.56 -8.41 36.55
CA ILE A 214 26.68 -9.20 37.07
C ILE A 214 27.99 -8.41 37.02
N VAL A 215 28.28 -7.71 35.92
CA VAL A 215 29.56 -7.01 35.73
C VAL A 215 29.88 -6.00 36.86
N PRO A 216 28.94 -5.19 37.37
CA PRO A 216 29.21 -4.28 38.48
C PRO A 216 29.57 -4.98 39.80
N LEU A 217 29.07 -6.20 40.03
CA LEU A 217 29.35 -7.00 41.22
C LEU A 217 30.77 -7.59 41.23
N TRP A 218 31.42 -7.66 40.07
CA TRP A 218 32.79 -8.16 39.93
C TRP A 218 33.85 -7.06 39.90
N ILE A 219 33.44 -5.82 39.65
CA ILE A 219 34.34 -4.65 39.57
C ILE A 219 34.46 -3.94 40.93
N LEU A 220 33.54 -4.22 41.87
CA LEU A 220 33.57 -3.71 43.26
C LEU A 220 34.33 -4.67 44.19
#